data_AF-A0AB35YUT0-F1
#
_entry.id   AF-A0AB35YUT0-F1
#
_cell.length_a   1.000
_cell.length_b   1.000
_cell.length_c   1.000
_cell.angle_alpha   90.00
_cell.angle_beta   90.00
_cell.angle_gamma   90.00
#
_symmetry.space_group_name_H-M   'P 1'
#
loop_
_entity.id
_entity.type
_entity.pdbx_description
1 polymer ?
#
loop_
_entity_poly.entity_id
_entity_poly.type
_entity_poly.pdbx_seq_one_letter_code
_entity_poly.pdbx_strand_id
1 'polypeptide(L)'
;MILKKLLVFITLLSSFICFAQYTAIPDSNFENHLEQNGMGDGIPNNGLVLTANIENVDTLLVNSRGIHDLTGIEDFAALELLNCAYNIIPVLDVSQNMNLWGLNCESSSVTELILPPTSTLEIINCPENNLTELDVSHNPGLVQLYCFFNYLTSLNLTNNTVLDLVFADHNEITGFLNTSQNLALTSLSVSYNDIAELDLTTNIALHSLGASSNPILSLDARNGNNEDIVSFVVTETTGELDCILVDDANASYLDDWLVDPYITFVNNQAECDALGVAEATLEDFTMYPNPATSTLAINLPNHGFEGLVVTVANNLGQVLESKELLENTAVVPLDVSGYAAGVYFVTLKAGNDVTTKKLVVQ
;
A
#
# COMPACT_ATOMS: atom_id res chain seq x y z
N MET A 1 38.47 55.28 -52.35
CA MET A 1 38.28 54.40 -51.18
C MET A 1 37.35 55.12 -50.21
N ILE A 2 36.06 55.21 -50.56
CA ILE A 2 34.96 54.38 -50.02
C ILE A 2 34.69 54.65 -48.52
N LEU A 3 33.78 55.61 -48.29
CA LEU A 3 32.55 55.51 -47.51
C LEU A 3 32.42 54.36 -46.48
N LYS A 4 32.23 54.71 -45.19
CA LYS A 4 31.32 54.09 -44.20
C LYS A 4 31.39 54.90 -42.89
N LYS A 5 30.47 55.86 -42.66
CA LYS A 5 29.15 55.70 -41.97
C LYS A 5 29.35 55.17 -40.56
N LEU A 6 29.25 56.01 -39.52
CA LEU A 6 27.97 56.34 -38.85
C LEU A 6 27.11 55.09 -38.67
N LEU A 7 27.31 54.40 -37.55
CA LEU A 7 26.40 53.40 -36.98
C LEU A 7 26.24 53.79 -35.51
N VAL A 8 25.31 54.69 -35.22
CA VAL A 8 23.99 54.36 -34.66
C VAL A 8 24.13 53.75 -33.26
N PHE A 9 24.05 54.66 -32.29
CA PHE A 9 23.56 54.43 -30.94
C PHE A 9 22.09 54.00 -31.09
N ILE A 10 21.77 52.70 -31.03
CA ILE A 10 20.42 52.11 -30.82
C ILE A 10 20.58 50.59 -30.60
N THR A 11 19.75 50.06 -29.69
CA THR A 11 19.60 48.68 -29.17
C THR A 11 20.45 48.42 -27.91
N LEU A 12 19.91 48.14 -26.72
CA LEU A 12 18.58 47.69 -26.31
C LEU A 12 18.09 48.52 -25.10
N LEU A 13 17.06 49.37 -25.29
CA LEU A 13 15.93 49.25 -24.37
C LEU A 13 15.25 47.97 -24.82
N SER A 14 15.61 46.83 -24.23
CA SER A 14 14.68 45.71 -24.22
C SER A 14 13.53 46.22 -23.38
N SER A 15 12.51 46.74 -24.06
CA SER A 15 11.16 46.72 -23.53
C SER A 15 10.97 45.30 -23.00
N PHE A 16 11.07 45.13 -21.68
CA PHE A 16 10.46 44.02 -20.99
C PHE A 16 8.98 44.19 -21.28
N ILE A 17 8.54 43.63 -22.41
CA ILE A 17 7.14 43.34 -22.61
C ILE A 17 6.93 42.16 -21.67
N CYS A 18 6.64 42.48 -20.42
CA CYS A 18 6.09 41.53 -19.48
C CYS A 18 4.70 41.23 -20.05
N PHE A 19 4.61 40.20 -20.89
CA PHE A 19 3.30 39.66 -21.21
C PHE A 19 2.77 39.07 -19.91
N ALA A 20 1.54 39.46 -19.55
CA ALA A 20 0.78 38.76 -18.54
C ALA A 20 0.78 37.27 -18.89
N GLN A 21 1.31 36.44 -18.00
CA GLN A 21 1.22 34.99 -18.13
C GLN A 21 -0.17 34.55 -17.68
N TYR A 22 -0.80 33.69 -18.47
CA TYR A 22 -2.10 33.13 -18.18
C TYR A 22 -1.96 31.63 -17.96
N THR A 23 -2.72 31.13 -16.99
CA THR A 23 -2.87 29.70 -16.69
C THR A 23 -4.18 29.22 -17.30
N ALA A 24 -4.16 28.06 -17.96
CA ALA A 24 -5.37 27.45 -18.49
C ALA A 24 -6.17 26.77 -17.37
N ILE A 25 -7.45 27.11 -17.25
CA ILE A 25 -8.40 26.54 -16.28
C ILE A 25 -9.65 26.10 -17.05
N PRO A 26 -9.61 24.97 -17.78
CA PRO A 26 -10.67 24.57 -18.71
C PRO A 26 -12.02 24.24 -18.02
N ASP A 27 -12.00 23.84 -16.75
CA ASP A 27 -13.22 23.59 -15.98
C ASP A 27 -13.87 24.91 -15.55
N SER A 28 -15.07 25.16 -16.07
CA SER A 28 -15.81 26.39 -15.78
C SER A 28 -16.19 26.54 -14.30
N ASN A 29 -16.41 25.47 -13.55
CA ASN A 29 -16.70 25.56 -12.12
C ASN A 29 -15.45 25.93 -11.32
N PHE A 30 -14.29 25.39 -11.71
CA PHE A 30 -13.01 25.74 -11.12
C PHE A 30 -12.67 27.21 -11.42
N GLU A 31 -12.73 27.62 -12.70
CA GLU A 31 -12.48 29.00 -13.12
C GLU A 31 -13.41 30.00 -12.42
N ASN A 32 -14.73 29.74 -12.42
CA ASN A 32 -15.70 30.62 -11.76
C ASN A 32 -15.41 30.76 -10.26
N HIS A 33 -14.89 29.72 -9.60
CA HIS A 33 -14.47 29.82 -8.21
C HIS A 33 -13.27 30.76 -8.06
N LEU A 34 -12.24 30.61 -8.89
CA LEU A 34 -11.06 31.47 -8.86
C LEU A 34 -11.44 32.93 -9.11
N GLU A 35 -12.28 33.19 -10.10
CA GLU A 35 -12.83 34.52 -10.40
C GLU A 35 -13.53 35.16 -9.20
N GLN A 36 -14.40 34.41 -8.53
CA GLN A 36 -15.17 34.90 -7.39
C GLN A 36 -14.31 35.19 -6.15
N ASN A 37 -13.11 34.61 -6.07
CA ASN A 37 -12.20 34.75 -4.93
C ASN A 37 -10.99 35.63 -5.24
N GLY A 38 -11.03 36.39 -6.34
CA GLY A 38 -9.96 37.33 -6.70
C GLY A 38 -8.69 36.66 -7.23
N MET A 39 -8.76 35.38 -7.56
CA MET A 39 -7.68 34.59 -8.16
C MET A 39 -7.75 34.55 -9.69
N GLY A 40 -8.88 34.98 -10.28
CA GLY A 40 -9.11 35.00 -11.72
C GLY A 40 -8.57 36.22 -12.46
N ASP A 41 -8.85 36.35 -13.76
CA ASP A 41 -8.50 37.49 -14.60
C ASP A 41 -9.61 38.55 -14.74
N GLY A 42 -10.79 38.29 -14.14
CA GLY A 42 -11.97 39.14 -14.18
C GLY A 42 -12.95 38.78 -15.32
N ILE A 43 -12.71 37.71 -16.07
CA ILE A 43 -13.52 37.29 -17.23
C ILE A 43 -13.99 35.84 -17.04
N PRO A 44 -15.17 35.63 -16.42
CA PRO A 44 -15.66 34.29 -16.13
C PRO A 44 -15.95 33.44 -17.38
N ASN A 45 -15.59 32.16 -17.30
CA ASN A 45 -15.81 31.11 -18.30
C ASN A 45 -15.02 31.32 -19.61
N ASN A 46 -13.84 31.95 -19.54
CA ASN A 46 -12.92 32.08 -20.67
C ASN A 46 -11.85 30.97 -20.71
N GLY A 47 -11.80 30.10 -19.69
CA GLY A 47 -10.85 29.02 -19.54
C GLY A 47 -9.45 29.46 -19.08
N LEU A 48 -9.31 30.67 -18.53
CA LEU A 48 -8.02 31.29 -18.22
C LEU A 48 -8.08 32.06 -16.90
N VAL A 49 -6.95 32.11 -16.20
CA VAL A 49 -6.72 33.06 -15.10
C VAL A 49 -5.34 33.70 -15.26
N LEU A 50 -5.13 34.86 -14.65
CA LEU A 50 -3.80 35.48 -14.63
C LEU A 50 -2.91 34.72 -13.64
N THR A 51 -1.79 34.13 -14.10
CA THR A 51 -0.91 33.30 -13.26
C THR A 51 -0.41 34.03 -12.02
N ALA A 52 -0.12 35.34 -12.14
CA ALA A 52 0.30 36.18 -11.01
C ALA A 52 -0.72 36.27 -9.86
N ASN A 53 -1.99 35.96 -10.12
CA ASN A 53 -3.05 35.96 -9.11
C ASN A 53 -3.13 34.63 -8.33
N ILE A 54 -2.57 33.55 -8.87
CA ILE A 54 -2.60 32.21 -8.24
C ILE A 54 -1.24 31.75 -7.71
N GLU A 55 -0.13 32.26 -8.25
CA GLU A 55 1.23 31.76 -7.93
C GLU A 55 1.61 31.88 -6.44
N ASN A 56 0.98 32.81 -5.70
CA ASN A 56 1.20 33.05 -4.27
C ASN A 56 0.05 32.52 -3.39
N VAL A 57 -0.92 31.79 -3.95
CA VAL A 57 -2.01 31.18 -3.17
C VAL A 57 -1.46 29.94 -2.46
N ASP A 58 -1.45 29.99 -1.14
CA ASP A 58 -0.99 28.88 -0.27
C ASP A 58 -2.10 27.89 0.09
N THR A 59 -3.36 28.33 0.04
CA THR A 59 -4.52 27.53 0.44
C THR A 59 -5.61 27.64 -0.61
N LEU A 60 -6.05 26.50 -1.16
CA LEU A 60 -7.12 26.43 -2.14
C LEU A 60 -8.27 25.53 -1.64
N LEU A 61 -9.45 26.12 -1.46
CA LEU A 61 -10.66 25.45 -0.97
C LEU A 61 -11.74 25.39 -2.06
N VAL A 62 -11.75 24.30 -2.81
CA VAL A 62 -12.61 24.07 -3.98
C VAL A 62 -13.59 22.91 -3.78
N ASN A 63 -13.84 22.51 -2.54
CA ASN A 63 -14.73 21.39 -2.21
C ASN A 63 -16.20 21.64 -2.59
N SER A 64 -16.89 20.57 -3.00
CA SER A 64 -18.34 20.57 -3.29
C SER A 64 -18.78 21.55 -4.40
N ARG A 65 -17.98 21.67 -5.47
CA ARG A 65 -18.21 22.63 -6.56
C ARG A 65 -18.61 22.02 -7.89
N GLY A 66 -18.65 20.68 -7.97
CA GLY A 66 -18.89 19.98 -9.23
C GLY A 66 -17.76 20.21 -10.22
N ILE A 67 -16.53 20.34 -9.73
CA ILE A 67 -15.32 20.42 -10.55
C ILE A 67 -15.04 19.03 -11.09
N HIS A 68 -14.69 18.95 -12.37
CA HIS A 68 -14.34 17.72 -13.05
C HIS A 68 -12.87 17.66 -13.47
N ASP A 69 -12.23 18.83 -13.58
CA ASP A 69 -10.86 18.97 -14.05
C ASP A 69 -10.16 20.10 -13.29
N LEU A 70 -9.01 19.78 -12.67
CA LEU A 70 -8.16 20.73 -11.95
C LEU A 70 -6.94 21.18 -12.76
N THR A 71 -6.91 20.95 -14.08
CA THR A 71 -5.88 21.51 -14.98
C THR A 71 -5.63 22.99 -14.67
N GLY A 72 -4.35 23.34 -14.54
CA GLY A 72 -3.85 24.64 -14.09
C GLY A 72 -3.50 24.69 -12.61
N ILE A 73 -3.81 23.65 -11.83
CA ILE A 73 -3.38 23.53 -10.42
C ILE A 73 -1.85 23.52 -10.29
N GLU A 74 -1.13 23.07 -11.32
CA GLU A 74 0.33 23.06 -11.39
C GLU A 74 0.97 24.46 -11.30
N ASP A 75 0.22 25.51 -11.65
CA ASP A 75 0.69 26.90 -11.61
C ASP A 75 0.46 27.57 -10.24
N PHE A 76 -0.19 26.89 -9.29
CA PHE A 76 -0.29 27.32 -7.89
C PHE A 76 1.03 27.01 -7.16
N ALA A 77 2.09 27.73 -7.50
CA ALA A 77 3.46 27.47 -7.08
C ALA A 77 3.68 27.49 -5.55
N ALA A 78 2.91 28.31 -4.82
CA ALA A 78 2.96 28.40 -3.37
C ALA A 78 2.00 27.45 -2.63
N LEU A 79 1.26 26.58 -3.33
CA LEU A 79 0.19 25.78 -2.72
C LEU A 79 0.72 24.84 -1.64
N GLU A 80 0.21 25.02 -0.44
CA GLU A 80 0.53 24.29 0.78
C GLU A 80 -0.63 23.38 1.21
N LEU A 81 -1.88 23.82 1.01
CA LEU A 81 -3.08 23.06 1.37
C LEU A 81 -4.10 23.08 0.23
N LEU A 82 -4.47 21.88 -0.26
CA LEU A 82 -5.53 21.70 -1.25
C LEU A 82 -6.69 20.92 -0.64
N ASN A 83 -7.89 21.52 -0.64
CA ASN A 83 -9.13 20.80 -0.39
C ASN A 83 -10.02 20.84 -1.63
N CYS A 84 -10.10 19.71 -2.33
CA CYS A 84 -10.94 19.49 -3.51
C CYS A 84 -11.99 18.40 -3.29
N ALA A 85 -12.33 18.07 -2.04
CA ALA A 85 -13.28 17.03 -1.69
C ALA A 85 -14.69 17.24 -2.30
N TYR A 86 -15.44 16.15 -2.45
CA TYR A 86 -16.82 16.14 -2.97
C TYR A 86 -16.94 16.76 -4.37
N ASN A 87 -15.99 16.45 -5.26
CA ASN A 87 -16.02 16.80 -6.68
C ASN A 87 -16.08 15.53 -7.56
N ILE A 88 -15.81 15.63 -8.86
CA ILE A 88 -15.85 14.48 -9.78
C ILE A 88 -14.59 14.53 -10.64
N ILE A 89 -13.42 14.35 -10.01
CA ILE A 89 -12.09 14.56 -10.59
C ILE A 89 -11.45 13.18 -10.84
N PRO A 90 -11.59 12.57 -12.03
CA PRO A 90 -11.12 11.19 -12.24
C PRO A 90 -9.60 11.08 -12.17
N VAL A 91 -8.89 12.14 -12.57
CA VAL A 91 -7.43 12.23 -12.50
C VAL A 91 -7.08 13.48 -11.71
N LEU A 92 -6.42 13.29 -10.56
CA LEU A 92 -5.90 14.37 -9.73
C LEU A 92 -4.38 14.36 -9.80
N ASP A 93 -3.82 15.24 -10.62
CA ASP A 93 -2.37 15.47 -10.71
C ASP A 93 -1.98 16.71 -9.92
N VAL A 94 -1.26 16.49 -8.82
CA VAL A 94 -0.66 17.55 -7.98
C VAL A 94 0.87 17.40 -7.95
N SER A 95 1.46 16.73 -8.94
CA SER A 95 2.90 16.39 -8.98
C SER A 95 3.83 17.61 -8.97
N GLN A 96 3.35 18.77 -9.42
CA GLN A 96 4.11 20.02 -9.45
C GLN A 96 3.93 20.89 -8.20
N ASN A 97 2.98 20.56 -7.31
CA ASN A 97 2.71 21.33 -6.10
C ASN A 97 3.68 20.93 -4.97
N MET A 98 4.96 21.27 -5.15
CA MET A 98 6.08 20.79 -4.31
C MET A 98 6.05 21.27 -2.84
N ASN A 99 5.23 22.28 -2.53
CA ASN A 99 5.07 22.83 -1.18
C ASN A 99 3.89 22.22 -0.41
N LEU A 100 3.12 21.32 -1.05
CA LEU A 100 1.92 20.76 -0.45
C LEU A 100 2.26 19.99 0.83
N TRP A 101 1.63 20.36 1.94
CA TRP A 101 1.67 19.62 3.20
C TRP A 101 0.38 18.87 3.48
N GLY A 102 -0.76 19.35 2.97
CA GLY A 102 -2.06 18.73 3.15
C GLY A 102 -2.85 18.60 1.85
N LEU A 103 -3.38 17.41 1.60
CA LEU A 103 -4.27 17.12 0.49
C LEU A 103 -5.56 16.48 0.99
N ASN A 104 -6.71 17.07 0.63
CA ASN A 104 -8.01 16.46 0.81
C ASN A 104 -8.75 16.33 -0.54
N CYS A 105 -8.95 15.10 -0.99
CA CYS A 105 -9.71 14.72 -2.18
C CYS A 105 -10.79 13.67 -1.88
N GLU A 106 -11.30 13.64 -0.65
CA GLU A 106 -12.41 12.78 -0.22
C GLU A 106 -13.60 12.80 -1.19
N SER A 107 -14.22 11.64 -1.41
CA SER A 107 -15.45 11.46 -2.20
C SER A 107 -15.42 12.20 -3.55
N SER A 108 -14.29 12.15 -4.27
CA SER A 108 -14.06 12.92 -5.50
C SER A 108 -14.03 12.07 -6.77
N SER A 109 -14.40 10.78 -6.67
CA SER A 109 -14.35 9.81 -7.79
C SER A 109 -12.97 9.69 -8.46
N VAL A 110 -11.89 9.93 -7.70
CA VAL A 110 -10.51 9.84 -8.20
C VAL A 110 -10.18 8.40 -8.53
N THR A 111 -9.73 8.16 -9.76
CA THR A 111 -9.20 6.88 -10.23
C THR A 111 -7.68 6.87 -10.30
N GLU A 112 -7.06 8.03 -10.51
CA GLU A 112 -5.61 8.21 -10.57
C GLU A 112 -5.22 9.44 -9.73
N LEU A 113 -4.39 9.22 -8.72
CA LEU A 113 -3.85 10.27 -7.85
C LEU A 113 -2.34 10.34 -8.02
N ILE A 114 -1.84 11.45 -8.57
CA ILE A 114 -0.42 11.67 -8.80
C ILE A 114 0.09 12.71 -7.80
N LEU A 115 0.89 12.24 -6.83
CA LEU A 115 1.39 13.04 -5.72
C LEU A 115 2.70 13.76 -6.06
N PRO A 116 2.99 14.92 -5.42
CA PRO A 116 4.30 15.56 -5.54
C PRO A 116 5.37 14.70 -4.86
N PRO A 117 6.55 14.49 -5.48
CA PRO A 117 7.66 13.75 -4.87
C PRO A 117 8.42 14.62 -3.86
N THR A 118 7.78 14.90 -2.72
CA THR A 118 8.24 15.84 -1.70
C THR A 118 8.14 15.27 -0.29
N SER A 119 9.01 15.76 0.60
CA SER A 119 8.94 15.50 2.05
C SER A 119 8.03 16.46 2.81
N THR A 120 7.44 17.47 2.14
CA THR A 120 6.52 18.42 2.79
C THR A 120 5.14 17.83 3.03
N LEU A 121 4.74 16.81 2.25
CA LEU A 121 3.41 16.22 2.32
C LEU A 121 3.27 15.39 3.60
N GLU A 122 2.47 15.90 4.54
CA GLU A 122 2.26 15.34 5.88
C GLU A 122 0.91 14.63 6.02
N ILE A 123 -0.13 15.11 5.31
CA ILE A 123 -1.48 14.57 5.40
C ILE A 123 -2.06 14.30 4.00
N ILE A 124 -2.51 13.06 3.79
CA ILE A 124 -3.32 12.68 2.63
C ILE A 124 -4.67 12.16 3.14
N ASN A 125 -5.74 12.86 2.77
CA ASN A 125 -7.12 12.44 2.97
C ASN A 125 -7.78 12.16 1.61
N CYS A 126 -7.82 10.89 1.21
CA CYS A 126 -8.40 10.43 -0.05
C CYS A 126 -9.47 9.32 0.08
N PRO A 127 -10.30 9.26 1.14
CA PRO A 127 -11.29 8.20 1.28
C PRO A 127 -12.44 8.34 0.27
N GLU A 128 -13.18 7.26 0.09
CA GLU A 128 -14.36 7.18 -0.80
C GLU A 128 -14.05 7.56 -2.26
N ASN A 129 -12.93 7.06 -2.77
CA ASN A 129 -12.54 7.22 -4.17
C ASN A 129 -12.51 5.86 -4.88
N ASN A 130 -12.05 5.86 -6.13
CA ASN A 130 -11.95 4.66 -6.96
C ASN A 130 -10.49 4.28 -7.21
N LEU A 131 -9.60 4.54 -6.24
CA LEU A 131 -8.17 4.27 -6.38
C LEU A 131 -7.91 2.77 -6.36
N THR A 132 -7.23 2.26 -7.39
CA THR A 132 -6.71 0.88 -7.42
C THR A 132 -5.25 0.78 -6.99
N GLU A 133 -4.55 1.92 -7.04
CA GLU A 133 -3.17 2.08 -6.62
C GLU A 133 -2.98 3.42 -5.91
N LEU A 134 -2.01 3.47 -4.99
CA LEU A 134 -1.60 4.68 -4.29
C LEU A 134 -0.10 4.59 -3.99
N ASP A 135 0.71 5.36 -4.71
CA ASP A 135 2.15 5.43 -4.48
C ASP A 135 2.51 6.60 -3.55
N VAL A 136 2.79 6.28 -2.28
CA VAL A 136 3.31 7.21 -1.27
C VAL A 136 4.82 7.05 -1.04
N SER A 137 5.51 6.25 -1.85
CA SER A 137 6.92 5.90 -1.62
C SER A 137 7.89 7.09 -1.74
N HIS A 138 7.44 8.19 -2.35
CA HIS A 138 8.19 9.43 -2.53
C HIS A 138 7.81 10.52 -1.52
N ASN A 139 7.04 10.17 -0.48
CA ASN A 139 6.54 11.10 0.55
C ASN A 139 7.04 10.72 1.95
N PRO A 140 8.36 10.79 2.23
CA PRO A 140 8.93 10.34 3.50
C PRO A 140 8.50 11.18 4.72
N GLY A 141 7.88 12.35 4.49
CA GLY A 141 7.30 13.20 5.54
C GLY A 141 5.85 12.87 5.90
N LEU A 142 5.23 11.87 5.27
CA LEU A 142 3.82 11.53 5.50
C LEU A 142 3.58 11.04 6.93
N VAL A 143 2.72 11.75 7.65
CA VAL A 143 2.36 11.47 9.06
C VAL A 143 0.98 10.80 9.14
N GLN A 144 0.02 11.22 8.32
CA GLN A 144 -1.35 10.72 8.34
C GLN A 144 -1.83 10.33 6.96
N LEU A 145 -2.31 9.09 6.84
CA LEU A 145 -2.89 8.55 5.61
C LEU A 145 -4.31 8.03 5.88
N TYR A 146 -5.28 8.63 5.19
CA TYR A 146 -6.66 8.18 5.14
C TYR A 146 -7.00 7.80 3.70
N CYS A 147 -7.09 6.50 3.42
CA CYS A 147 -7.39 5.95 2.10
C CYS A 147 -8.48 4.86 2.15
N PHE A 148 -9.32 4.90 3.18
CA PHE A 148 -10.42 3.95 3.38
C PHE A 148 -11.53 4.11 2.32
N PHE A 149 -12.30 3.05 2.04
CA PHE A 149 -13.27 2.99 0.93
C PHE A 149 -12.63 3.32 -0.43
N ASN A 150 -11.64 2.52 -0.83
CA ASN A 150 -11.06 2.50 -2.17
C ASN A 150 -10.98 1.04 -2.66
N TYR A 151 -10.23 0.78 -3.74
CA TYR A 151 -10.02 -0.55 -4.32
C TYR A 151 -8.53 -0.92 -4.34
N LEU A 152 -7.77 -0.47 -3.33
CA LEU A 152 -6.33 -0.71 -3.26
C LEU A 152 -6.05 -2.20 -3.05
N THR A 153 -5.25 -2.81 -3.91
CA THR A 153 -4.88 -4.24 -3.80
C THR A 153 -3.58 -4.47 -3.02
N SER A 154 -2.79 -3.40 -2.85
CA SER A 154 -1.56 -3.37 -2.07
C SER A 154 -1.33 -1.96 -1.52
N LEU A 155 -0.58 -1.87 -0.42
CA LEU A 155 -0.19 -0.60 0.18
C LEU A 155 1.23 -0.71 0.72
N ASN A 156 2.17 0.03 0.13
CA ASN A 156 3.57 0.03 0.56
C ASN A 156 3.88 1.27 1.40
N LEU A 157 4.16 1.06 2.69
CA LEU A 157 4.41 2.11 3.68
C LEU A 157 5.88 2.21 4.10
N THR A 158 6.76 1.41 3.49
CA THR A 158 8.14 1.21 3.97
C THR A 158 9.02 2.46 3.94
N ASN A 159 8.71 3.44 3.09
CA ASN A 159 9.45 4.72 3.02
C ASN A 159 8.87 5.80 3.94
N ASN A 160 7.68 5.59 4.51
CA ASN A 160 6.95 6.59 5.30
C ASN A 160 7.21 6.38 6.80
N THR A 161 8.49 6.47 7.17
CA THR A 161 8.98 6.09 8.52
C THR A 161 8.43 6.93 9.68
N VAL A 162 7.82 8.08 9.38
CA VAL A 162 7.20 8.99 10.36
C VAL A 162 5.68 8.86 10.43
N LEU A 163 5.08 7.87 9.75
CA LEU A 163 3.65 7.60 9.83
C LEU A 163 3.21 7.36 11.28
N ASP A 164 2.18 8.10 11.67
CA ASP A 164 1.52 8.03 12.96
C ASP A 164 0.15 7.34 12.82
N LEU A 165 -0.61 7.72 11.78
CA LEU A 165 -1.98 7.23 11.56
C LEU A 165 -2.15 6.66 10.15
N VAL A 166 -2.69 5.45 10.07
CA VAL A 166 -3.08 4.80 8.81
C VAL A 166 -4.50 4.26 8.94
N PHE A 167 -5.41 4.78 8.12
CA PHE A 167 -6.77 4.30 7.97
C PHE A 167 -7.01 3.86 6.52
N ALA A 168 -6.95 2.56 6.29
CA ALA A 168 -7.06 1.90 4.99
C ALA A 168 -8.19 0.86 4.96
N ASP A 169 -9.19 1.01 5.82
CA ASP A 169 -10.35 0.12 5.87
C ASP A 169 -11.11 0.07 4.55
N HIS A 170 -11.82 -1.04 4.27
CA HIS A 170 -12.62 -1.21 3.06
C HIS A 170 -11.79 -0.96 1.78
N ASN A 171 -10.78 -1.80 1.60
CA ASN A 171 -9.98 -1.92 0.38
C ASN A 171 -9.89 -3.41 0.01
N GLU A 172 -9.01 -3.75 -0.94
CA GLU A 172 -8.76 -5.11 -1.40
C GLU A 172 -7.31 -5.52 -1.10
N ILE A 173 -6.71 -4.99 -0.02
CA ILE A 173 -5.29 -5.20 0.30
C ILE A 173 -5.09 -6.68 0.63
N THR A 174 -4.28 -7.37 -0.16
CA THR A 174 -4.06 -8.82 -0.03
C THR A 174 -2.73 -9.16 0.63
N GLY A 175 -2.67 -10.33 1.27
CA GLY A 175 -1.41 -10.93 1.69
C GLY A 175 -0.81 -10.29 2.95
N PHE A 176 0.43 -9.80 2.84
CA PHE A 176 1.17 -9.23 3.97
C PHE A 176 1.25 -7.70 3.87
N LEU A 177 0.76 -7.01 4.91
CA LEU A 177 0.94 -5.56 5.05
C LEU A 177 2.22 -5.28 5.85
N ASN A 178 3.26 -4.78 5.18
CA ASN A 178 4.54 -4.50 5.83
C ASN A 178 4.53 -3.15 6.55
N THR A 179 4.39 -3.17 7.88
CA THR A 179 4.50 -1.98 8.75
C THR A 179 5.84 -1.88 9.47
N SER A 180 6.84 -2.69 9.08
CA SER A 180 8.09 -2.88 9.85
C SER A 180 8.91 -1.60 10.04
N GLN A 181 8.78 -0.63 9.12
CA GLN A 181 9.49 0.65 9.13
C GLN A 181 8.70 1.78 9.80
N ASN A 182 7.45 1.55 10.20
CA ASN A 182 6.55 2.56 10.76
C ASN A 182 6.56 2.51 12.30
N LEU A 183 7.73 2.78 12.90
CA LEU A 183 7.93 2.66 14.35
C LEU A 183 7.13 3.70 15.15
N ALA A 184 6.75 4.81 14.52
CA ALA A 184 5.95 5.88 15.09
C ALA A 184 4.43 5.63 15.00
N LEU A 185 3.99 4.53 14.38
CA LEU A 185 2.58 4.24 14.12
C LEU A 185 1.82 4.05 15.44
N THR A 186 0.88 4.95 15.74
CA THR A 186 0.02 4.86 16.93
C THR A 186 -1.36 4.27 16.62
N SER A 187 -1.86 4.42 15.39
CA SER A 187 -3.15 3.87 14.97
C SER A 187 -3.07 3.23 13.60
N LEU A 188 -3.47 1.96 13.53
CA LEU A 188 -3.62 1.19 12.29
C LEU A 188 -5.04 0.68 12.18
N SER A 189 -5.74 1.07 11.12
CA SER A 189 -7.06 0.54 10.78
C SER A 189 -7.04 0.01 9.35
N VAL A 190 -7.24 -1.30 9.22
CA VAL A 190 -7.17 -2.07 7.96
C VAL A 190 -8.33 -3.06 7.87
N SER A 191 -9.43 -2.77 8.56
CA SER A 191 -10.60 -3.65 8.57
C SER A 191 -11.22 -3.77 7.17
N TYR A 192 -11.88 -4.88 6.86
CA TYR A 192 -12.47 -5.11 5.54
C TYR A 192 -11.43 -5.03 4.41
N ASN A 193 -10.44 -5.92 4.47
CA ASN A 193 -9.42 -6.15 3.44
C ASN A 193 -9.23 -7.67 3.27
N ASP A 194 -8.22 -8.07 2.48
CA ASP A 194 -7.83 -9.46 2.24
C ASP A 194 -6.45 -9.81 2.85
N ILE A 195 -6.11 -9.18 3.99
CA ILE A 195 -4.82 -9.37 4.67
C ILE A 195 -4.80 -10.75 5.35
N ALA A 196 -3.76 -11.53 5.04
CA ALA A 196 -3.55 -12.87 5.56
C ALA A 196 -2.52 -12.91 6.70
N GLU A 197 -1.60 -11.95 6.76
CA GLU A 197 -0.55 -11.90 7.78
C GLU A 197 -0.32 -10.47 8.24
N LEU A 198 -0.24 -10.27 9.55
CA LEU A 198 0.06 -8.98 10.14
C LEU A 198 1.06 -9.14 11.30
N ASP A 199 2.28 -8.65 11.07
CA ASP A 199 3.37 -8.61 12.05
C ASP A 199 3.50 -7.17 12.57
N LEU A 200 3.19 -6.98 13.85
CA LEU A 200 3.22 -5.70 14.54
C LEU A 200 4.41 -5.58 15.50
N THR A 201 5.36 -6.52 15.49
CA THR A 201 6.45 -6.62 16.48
C THR A 201 7.35 -5.39 16.55
N THR A 202 7.41 -4.59 15.46
CA THR A 202 8.19 -3.34 15.45
C THR A 202 7.36 -2.07 15.70
N ASN A 203 6.03 -2.17 15.75
CA ASN A 203 5.13 -1.04 15.96
C ASN A 203 5.00 -0.74 17.47
N ILE A 204 6.12 -0.37 18.08
CA ILE A 204 6.28 -0.15 19.53
C ILE A 204 5.47 1.02 20.10
N ALA A 205 4.93 1.89 19.24
CA ALA A 205 4.12 3.05 19.62
C ALA A 205 2.61 2.81 19.42
N LEU A 206 2.19 1.59 19.05
CA LEU A 206 0.79 1.31 18.69
C LEU A 206 -0.13 1.44 19.91
N HIS A 207 -1.20 2.22 19.77
CA HIS A 207 -2.26 2.41 20.77
C HIS A 207 -3.62 1.88 20.28
N SER A 208 -3.82 1.81 18.97
CA SER A 208 -5.09 1.37 18.36
C SER A 208 -4.85 0.46 17.15
N LEU A 209 -5.50 -0.70 17.16
CA LEU A 209 -5.57 -1.63 16.02
C LEU A 209 -7.03 -1.92 15.68
N GLY A 210 -7.40 -1.74 14.40
CA GLY A 210 -8.59 -2.31 13.79
C GLY A 210 -8.20 -3.18 12.59
N ALA A 211 -8.43 -4.48 12.65
CA ALA A 211 -8.13 -5.41 11.56
C ALA A 211 -9.26 -6.42 11.32
N SER A 212 -10.49 -6.06 11.72
CA SER A 212 -11.67 -6.93 11.57
C SER A 212 -11.97 -7.26 10.11
N SER A 213 -12.69 -8.36 9.88
CA SER A 213 -13.15 -8.77 8.55
C SER A 213 -12.00 -8.90 7.54
N ASN A 214 -10.93 -9.58 7.95
CA ASN A 214 -9.79 -9.98 7.11
C ASN A 214 -9.57 -11.51 7.19
N PRO A 215 -9.01 -12.13 6.14
CA PRO A 215 -8.64 -13.54 6.14
C PRO A 215 -7.31 -13.81 6.89
N ILE A 216 -7.12 -13.20 8.06
CA ILE A 216 -5.86 -13.30 8.82
C ILE A 216 -5.62 -14.76 9.24
N LEU A 217 -4.43 -15.27 8.97
CA LEU A 217 -3.93 -16.58 9.35
C LEU A 217 -2.87 -16.50 10.45
N SER A 218 -2.17 -15.36 10.54
CA SER A 218 -1.14 -15.11 11.54
C SER A 218 -1.16 -13.65 11.99
N LEU A 219 -1.11 -13.45 13.31
CA LEU A 219 -1.04 -12.12 13.94
C LEU A 219 0.00 -12.15 15.07
N ASP A 220 1.08 -11.37 14.91
CA ASP A 220 2.07 -11.17 15.97
C ASP A 220 2.02 -9.75 16.52
N ALA A 221 1.47 -9.61 17.73
CA ALA A 221 1.32 -8.33 18.42
C ALA A 221 2.39 -8.11 19.51
N ARG A 222 3.47 -8.89 19.55
CA ARG A 222 4.52 -8.78 20.58
C ARG A 222 5.43 -7.56 20.38
N ASN A 223 4.87 -6.38 20.53
CA ASN A 223 5.53 -5.09 20.31
C ASN A 223 6.10 -4.46 21.58
N GLY A 224 5.98 -5.12 22.74
CA GLY A 224 6.41 -4.61 24.04
C GLY A 224 5.55 -3.45 24.57
N ASN A 225 4.41 -3.16 23.94
CA ASN A 225 3.51 -2.04 24.25
C ASN A 225 2.05 -2.47 24.45
N ASN A 226 1.76 -3.77 24.60
CA ASN A 226 0.39 -4.27 24.68
C ASN A 226 -0.45 -3.63 25.82
N GLU A 227 0.16 -3.25 26.95
CA GLU A 227 -0.54 -2.58 28.06
C GLU A 227 -1.04 -1.17 27.70
N ASP A 228 -0.38 -0.48 26.76
CA ASP A 228 -0.74 0.86 26.30
C ASP A 228 -1.71 0.83 25.10
N ILE A 229 -2.04 -0.35 24.56
CA ILE A 229 -3.05 -0.51 23.52
C ILE A 229 -4.44 -0.39 24.14
N VAL A 230 -5.11 0.73 23.85
CA VAL A 230 -6.44 1.07 24.38
C VAL A 230 -7.60 0.54 23.52
N SER A 231 -7.33 0.18 22.27
CA SER A 231 -8.32 -0.37 21.35
C SER A 231 -7.65 -1.42 20.47
N PHE A 232 -8.10 -2.66 20.59
CA PHE A 232 -7.63 -3.77 19.76
C PHE A 232 -8.85 -4.53 19.26
N VAL A 233 -9.12 -4.44 17.96
CA VAL A 233 -10.33 -5.00 17.36
C VAL A 233 -9.93 -5.88 16.18
N VAL A 234 -10.04 -7.20 16.38
CA VAL A 234 -9.74 -8.25 15.39
C VAL A 234 -10.87 -9.27 15.44
N THR A 235 -12.01 -8.89 14.87
CA THR A 235 -13.25 -9.69 14.86
C THR A 235 -13.66 -10.06 13.44
N GLU A 236 -14.55 -11.02 13.30
CA GLU A 236 -15.04 -11.48 11.99
C GLU A 236 -13.91 -11.93 11.06
N THR A 237 -12.84 -12.49 11.63
CA THR A 237 -11.74 -13.06 10.85
C THR A 237 -12.25 -14.26 10.05
N THR A 238 -11.84 -14.35 8.78
CA THR A 238 -12.26 -15.42 7.86
C THR A 238 -11.14 -16.40 7.54
N GLY A 239 -9.90 -16.05 7.87
CA GLY A 239 -8.77 -16.95 7.94
C GLY A 239 -8.87 -17.68 9.27
N GLU A 240 -8.51 -18.95 9.29
CA GLU A 240 -8.61 -19.83 10.47
C GLU A 240 -7.57 -19.42 11.54
N LEU A 241 -7.68 -18.20 12.07
CA LEU A 241 -6.79 -17.63 13.09
C LEU A 241 -7.10 -18.29 14.44
N ASP A 242 -6.33 -19.29 14.82
CA ASP A 242 -6.52 -19.99 16.09
C ASP A 242 -5.95 -19.20 17.29
N CYS A 243 -4.91 -18.39 17.06
CA CYS A 243 -4.21 -17.70 18.12
C CYS A 243 -3.73 -16.31 17.73
N ILE A 244 -3.41 -15.50 18.73
CA ILE A 244 -2.66 -14.24 18.57
C ILE A 244 -1.45 -14.27 19.51
N LEU A 245 -0.27 -13.94 18.99
CA LEU A 245 0.94 -13.79 19.81
C LEU A 245 0.92 -12.42 20.51
N VAL A 246 1.03 -12.42 21.84
CA VAL A 246 0.99 -11.21 22.68
C VAL A 246 2.15 -11.17 23.67
N ASP A 247 2.44 -10.00 24.24
CA ASP A 247 3.57 -9.78 25.15
C ASP A 247 3.46 -10.63 26.44
N ASP A 248 2.27 -10.74 27.01
CA ASP A 248 1.93 -11.60 28.16
C ASP A 248 0.49 -12.13 28.01
N ALA A 249 0.36 -13.42 27.69
CA ALA A 249 -0.93 -14.09 27.49
C ALA A 249 -1.81 -14.20 28.77
N ASN A 250 -1.27 -13.85 29.95
CA ASN A 250 -2.01 -13.85 31.21
C ASN A 250 -2.38 -12.45 31.69
N ALA A 251 -2.10 -11.41 30.89
CA ALA A 251 -2.34 -10.04 31.29
C ALA A 251 -3.84 -9.70 31.28
N SER A 252 -4.27 -8.90 32.25
CA SER A 252 -5.70 -8.53 32.39
C SER A 252 -6.19 -7.55 31.34
N TYR A 253 -5.32 -6.78 30.69
CA TYR A 253 -5.72 -5.84 29.62
C TYR A 253 -6.28 -6.58 28.38
N LEU A 254 -5.97 -7.87 28.23
CA LEU A 254 -6.50 -8.70 27.14
C LEU A 254 -8.03 -8.87 27.22
N ASP A 255 -8.62 -8.70 28.41
CA ASP A 255 -10.09 -8.75 28.59
C ASP A 255 -10.80 -7.59 27.89
N ASP A 256 -10.11 -6.48 27.63
CA ASP A 256 -10.63 -5.30 26.91
C ASP A 256 -10.42 -5.40 25.39
N TRP A 257 -9.62 -6.37 24.92
CA TRP A 257 -9.39 -6.61 23.50
C TRP A 257 -10.58 -7.34 22.87
N LEU A 258 -11.06 -6.81 21.75
CA LEU A 258 -12.19 -7.38 21.01
C LEU A 258 -11.67 -8.30 19.92
N VAL A 259 -11.64 -9.59 20.23
CA VAL A 259 -11.25 -10.64 19.28
C VAL A 259 -12.38 -11.67 19.09
N ASP A 260 -12.32 -12.45 18.02
CA ASP A 260 -13.28 -13.54 17.83
C ASP A 260 -13.21 -14.55 19.00
N PRO A 261 -14.35 -15.07 19.51
CA PRO A 261 -14.37 -15.85 20.77
C PRO A 261 -13.57 -17.16 20.77
N TYR A 262 -13.16 -17.65 19.61
CA TYR A 262 -12.36 -18.87 19.47
C TYR A 262 -10.85 -18.61 19.46
N ILE A 263 -10.42 -17.36 19.32
CA ILE A 263 -9.01 -16.96 19.30
C ILE A 263 -8.43 -17.07 20.71
N THR A 264 -7.25 -17.68 20.80
CA THR A 264 -6.50 -17.78 22.06
C THR A 264 -5.24 -16.91 22.04
N PHE A 265 -5.01 -16.15 23.11
CA PHE A 265 -3.75 -15.42 23.28
C PHE A 265 -2.62 -16.35 23.75
N VAL A 266 -1.44 -16.22 23.14
CA VAL A 266 -0.26 -17.05 23.44
C VAL A 266 1.01 -16.21 23.48
N ASN A 267 2.05 -16.68 24.19
CA ASN A 267 3.31 -15.92 24.33
C ASN A 267 4.31 -16.20 23.19
N ASN A 268 4.14 -17.32 22.49
CA ASN A 268 5.09 -17.80 21.49
C ASN A 268 4.44 -18.74 20.46
N GLN A 269 5.14 -18.94 19.36
CA GLN A 269 4.64 -19.73 18.23
C GLN A 269 4.37 -21.19 18.62
N ALA A 270 5.19 -21.79 19.48
CA ALA A 270 5.02 -23.19 19.87
C ALA A 270 3.71 -23.43 20.64
N GLU A 271 3.24 -22.45 21.41
CA GLU A 271 1.91 -22.48 22.05
C GLU A 271 0.79 -22.37 21.01
N CYS A 272 0.94 -21.51 20.00
CA CYS A 272 -0.01 -21.39 18.89
C CYS A 272 -0.14 -22.68 18.09
N ASP A 273 1.00 -23.25 17.69
CA ASP A 273 1.08 -24.48 16.89
C ASP A 273 0.44 -25.68 17.63
N ALA A 274 0.45 -25.65 18.96
CA ALA A 274 -0.19 -26.69 19.78
C ALA A 274 -1.73 -26.56 19.86
N LEU A 275 -2.29 -25.40 19.50
CA LEU A 275 -3.74 -25.14 19.49
C LEU A 275 -4.40 -25.51 18.16
N GLY A 276 -3.64 -25.49 17.07
CA GLY A 276 -4.11 -25.91 15.75
C GLY A 276 -4.56 -27.38 15.78
N VAL A 277 -5.88 -27.60 15.69
CA VAL A 277 -6.47 -28.94 15.60
C VAL A 277 -6.33 -29.53 14.19
N ALA A 278 -5.84 -28.74 13.24
CA ALA A 278 -5.44 -29.24 11.93
C ALA A 278 -4.13 -30.02 12.08
N GLU A 279 -4.22 -31.36 12.05
CA GLU A 279 -3.10 -32.16 11.55
C GLU A 279 -2.79 -31.64 10.14
N ALA A 280 -1.79 -30.77 10.03
CA ALA A 280 -1.27 -30.32 8.76
C ALA A 280 -0.70 -31.54 8.04
N THR A 281 -1.54 -32.24 7.28
CA THR A 281 -1.08 -33.41 6.55
C THR A 281 -0.27 -32.94 5.36
N LEU A 282 0.82 -33.65 5.05
CA LEU A 282 1.57 -33.40 3.82
C LEU A 282 0.70 -33.56 2.56
N GLU A 283 -0.54 -34.05 2.63
CA GLU A 283 -1.39 -34.28 1.46
C GLU A 283 -1.75 -32.99 0.70
N ASP A 284 -1.71 -31.82 1.34
CA ASP A 284 -2.23 -30.57 0.78
C ASP A 284 -1.21 -29.69 0.02
N PHE A 285 0.06 -30.10 -0.08
CA PHE A 285 1.08 -29.28 -0.76
C PHE A 285 0.75 -29.02 -2.25
N THR A 286 1.07 -27.84 -2.78
CA THR A 286 0.87 -27.53 -4.20
C THR A 286 2.18 -27.35 -4.93
N MET A 287 2.14 -27.44 -6.26
CA MET A 287 3.30 -27.23 -7.14
C MET A 287 2.92 -26.30 -8.28
N TYR A 288 3.58 -25.14 -8.36
CA TYR A 288 3.29 -24.15 -9.40
C TYR A 288 4.58 -23.48 -9.94
N PRO A 289 4.72 -23.32 -11.28
CA PRO A 289 3.80 -23.80 -12.31
C PRO A 289 3.90 -25.31 -12.52
N ASN A 290 2.78 -25.95 -12.87
CA ASN A 290 2.72 -27.34 -13.29
C ASN A 290 1.64 -27.46 -14.39
N PRO A 291 2.01 -27.59 -15.68
CA PRO A 291 3.32 -27.99 -16.20
C PRO A 291 4.45 -26.95 -16.02
N ALA A 292 5.68 -27.41 -15.80
CA ALA A 292 6.88 -26.61 -15.56
C ALA A 292 7.86 -26.68 -16.75
N THR A 293 8.54 -25.57 -17.03
CA THR A 293 9.62 -25.47 -18.04
C THR A 293 10.99 -25.10 -17.44
N SER A 294 11.01 -24.64 -16.19
CA SER A 294 12.24 -24.24 -15.48
C SER A 294 12.08 -24.49 -13.97
N THR A 295 12.05 -23.46 -13.14
CA THR A 295 11.85 -23.60 -11.69
C THR A 295 10.36 -23.60 -11.35
N LEU A 296 9.95 -24.46 -10.43
CA LEU A 296 8.63 -24.42 -9.79
C LEU A 296 8.76 -24.28 -8.27
N ALA A 297 7.71 -23.73 -7.66
CA ALA A 297 7.54 -23.65 -6.22
C ALA A 297 6.72 -24.83 -5.73
N ILE A 298 7.24 -25.53 -4.71
CA ILE A 298 6.48 -26.47 -3.89
C ILE A 298 5.96 -25.66 -2.69
N ASN A 299 4.66 -25.38 -2.64
CA ASN A 299 4.05 -24.64 -1.54
C ASN A 299 3.51 -25.63 -0.51
N LEU A 300 3.97 -25.51 0.73
CA LEU A 300 3.53 -26.33 1.86
C LEU A 300 2.35 -25.66 2.55
N PRO A 301 1.38 -26.43 3.07
CA PRO A 301 0.20 -25.88 3.73
C PRO A 301 0.53 -25.14 5.04
N ASN A 302 1.53 -25.62 5.81
CA ASN A 302 1.99 -25.00 7.06
C ASN A 302 3.53 -24.86 7.11
N HIS A 303 3.99 -23.90 7.91
CA HIS A 303 5.38 -23.83 8.39
C HIS A 303 5.49 -24.70 9.67
N GLY A 304 6.30 -25.75 9.68
CA GLY A 304 6.50 -26.58 10.88
C GLY A 304 7.10 -27.98 10.67
N PHE A 305 7.37 -28.42 9.45
CA PHE A 305 7.88 -29.77 9.20
C PHE A 305 9.39 -29.88 9.48
N GLU A 306 9.78 -30.44 10.62
CA GLU A 306 11.18 -30.81 10.88
C GLU A 306 11.61 -32.03 10.05
N GLY A 307 12.79 -31.95 9.42
CA GLY A 307 13.37 -33.07 8.66
C GLY A 307 12.61 -33.40 7.36
N LEU A 308 12.02 -32.40 6.70
CA LEU A 308 11.30 -32.57 5.44
C LEU A 308 12.26 -33.01 4.32
N VAL A 309 11.98 -34.16 3.70
CA VAL A 309 12.72 -34.69 2.56
C VAL A 309 11.88 -34.57 1.29
N VAL A 310 12.41 -33.85 0.30
CA VAL A 310 11.85 -33.75 -1.05
C VAL A 310 12.57 -34.75 -1.95
N THR A 311 11.83 -35.63 -2.62
CA THR A 311 12.38 -36.60 -3.58
C THR A 311 11.67 -36.48 -4.92
N VAL A 312 12.43 -36.41 -6.01
CA VAL A 312 11.91 -36.37 -7.37
C VAL A 312 12.30 -37.65 -8.10
N ALA A 313 11.31 -38.35 -8.64
CA ALA A 313 11.51 -39.58 -9.41
C ALA A 313 10.84 -39.50 -10.78
N ASN A 314 11.42 -40.18 -11.77
CA ASN A 314 10.81 -40.32 -13.09
C ASN A 314 9.72 -41.40 -13.11
N ASN A 315 9.06 -41.57 -14.27
CA ASN A 315 8.01 -42.57 -14.47
C ASN A 315 8.47 -44.04 -14.39
N LEU A 316 9.78 -44.31 -14.35
CA LEU A 316 10.35 -45.64 -14.10
C LEU A 316 10.67 -45.85 -12.61
N GLY A 317 10.40 -44.86 -11.75
CA GLY A 317 10.71 -44.90 -10.32
C GLY A 317 12.18 -44.65 -10.01
N GLN A 318 12.98 -44.16 -10.97
CA GLN A 318 14.37 -43.77 -10.72
C GLN A 318 14.38 -42.41 -10.04
N VAL A 319 15.00 -42.33 -8.86
CA VAL A 319 15.22 -41.08 -8.13
C VAL A 319 16.27 -40.24 -8.86
N LEU A 320 15.89 -39.02 -9.19
CA LEU A 320 16.74 -38.03 -9.86
C LEU A 320 17.34 -37.04 -8.86
N GLU A 321 16.57 -36.69 -7.84
CA GLU A 321 16.96 -35.75 -6.79
C GLU A 321 16.34 -36.16 -5.46
N SER A 322 17.08 -35.98 -4.38
CA SER A 322 16.59 -36.12 -3.01
C SER A 322 17.31 -35.13 -2.12
N LYS A 323 16.57 -34.28 -1.42
CA LYS A 323 17.09 -33.20 -0.59
C LYS A 323 16.33 -33.14 0.73
N GLU A 324 17.08 -33.17 1.83
CA GLU A 324 16.56 -32.86 3.17
C GLU A 324 16.66 -31.35 3.40
N LEU A 325 15.58 -30.76 3.91
CA LEU A 325 15.50 -29.35 4.25
C LEU A 325 15.77 -29.19 5.75
N LEU A 326 16.76 -28.35 6.06
CA LEU A 326 17.24 -28.10 7.42
C LEU A 326 16.60 -26.85 8.05
N GLU A 327 15.80 -26.11 7.28
CA GLU A 327 15.13 -24.88 7.68
C GLU A 327 13.63 -25.01 7.41
N ASN A 328 12.82 -24.39 8.27
CA ASN A 328 11.37 -24.38 8.13
C ASN A 328 10.95 -23.34 7.08
N THR A 329 10.59 -23.79 5.88
CA THR A 329 10.25 -22.92 4.74
C THR A 329 8.88 -23.27 4.16
N ALA A 330 7.97 -22.31 3.95
CA ALA A 330 6.69 -22.58 3.27
C ALA A 330 6.84 -22.90 1.79
N VAL A 331 7.89 -22.39 1.15
CA VAL A 331 8.09 -22.52 -0.30
C VAL A 331 9.44 -23.14 -0.58
N VAL A 332 9.44 -24.28 -1.26
CA VAL A 332 10.65 -24.99 -1.68
C VAL A 332 10.81 -24.85 -3.20
N PRO A 333 11.84 -24.15 -3.69
CA PRO A 333 12.10 -24.08 -5.11
C PRO A 333 12.67 -25.40 -5.62
N LEU A 334 12.14 -25.87 -6.75
CA LEU A 334 12.61 -27.05 -7.49
C LEU A 334 12.95 -26.65 -8.93
N ASP A 335 14.22 -26.76 -9.32
CA ASP A 335 14.69 -26.48 -10.68
C ASP A 335 14.60 -27.73 -11.56
N VAL A 336 13.74 -27.70 -12.57
CA VAL A 336 13.60 -28.78 -13.56
C VAL A 336 14.08 -28.39 -14.96
N SER A 337 14.83 -27.30 -15.11
CA SER A 337 15.37 -26.84 -16.40
C SER A 337 16.26 -27.88 -17.09
N GLY A 338 16.89 -28.77 -16.32
CA GLY A 338 17.71 -29.88 -16.83
C GLY A 338 16.95 -31.17 -17.12
N TYR A 339 15.64 -31.23 -16.87
CA TYR A 339 14.85 -32.46 -16.97
C TYR A 339 14.30 -32.62 -18.38
N ALA A 340 14.21 -33.85 -18.88
CA ALA A 340 13.56 -34.11 -20.17
C ALA A 340 12.04 -33.91 -20.06
N ALA A 341 11.38 -33.47 -21.13
CA ALA A 341 9.93 -33.35 -21.18
C ALA A 341 9.26 -34.70 -20.84
N GLY A 342 8.31 -34.70 -19.90
CA GLY A 342 7.74 -35.92 -19.37
C GLY A 342 7.00 -35.77 -18.05
N VAL A 343 6.60 -36.92 -17.47
CA VAL A 343 5.91 -36.99 -16.18
C VAL A 343 6.88 -37.47 -15.10
N TYR A 344 6.89 -36.74 -14.00
CA TYR A 344 7.68 -36.99 -12.80
C TYR A 344 6.77 -37.05 -11.58
N PHE A 345 7.31 -37.55 -10.48
CA PHE A 345 6.64 -37.66 -9.20
C PHE A 345 7.50 -36.97 -8.14
N VAL A 346 6.89 -36.01 -7.45
CA VAL A 346 7.52 -35.30 -6.33
C VAL A 346 6.90 -35.85 -5.05
N THR A 347 7.74 -36.47 -4.23
CA THR A 347 7.38 -37.07 -2.95
C THR A 347 7.94 -36.20 -1.83
N LEU A 348 7.07 -35.78 -0.90
CA LEU A 348 7.49 -35.13 0.35
C LEU A 348 7.35 -36.11 1.50
N LYS A 349 8.33 -36.12 2.41
CA LYS A 349 8.32 -36.95 3.60
C LYS A 349 8.78 -36.15 4.83
N ALA A 350 7.99 -36.16 5.91
CA ALA A 350 8.38 -35.66 7.22
C ALA A 350 7.97 -36.70 8.27
N GLY A 351 8.95 -37.26 9.00
CA GLY A 351 8.67 -38.37 9.93
C GLY A 351 8.03 -39.59 9.24
N ASN A 352 6.78 -39.89 9.63
CA ASN A 352 5.99 -41.00 9.06
C ASN A 352 5.07 -40.57 7.92
N ASP A 353 4.85 -39.27 7.73
CA ASP A 353 3.96 -38.75 6.71
C ASP A 353 4.67 -38.72 5.36
N VAL A 354 4.00 -39.26 4.34
CA VAL A 354 4.54 -39.33 2.98
C VAL A 354 3.41 -39.01 2.01
N THR A 355 3.64 -38.01 1.16
CA THR A 355 2.73 -37.60 0.09
C THR A 355 3.46 -37.66 -1.24
N THR A 356 2.73 -37.82 -2.35
CA THR A 356 3.34 -37.76 -3.70
C THR A 356 2.38 -37.11 -4.68
N LYS A 357 2.86 -36.08 -5.39
CA LYS A 357 2.10 -35.43 -6.47
C LYS A 357 2.83 -35.52 -7.80
N LYS A 358 2.04 -35.48 -8.87
CA LYS A 358 2.50 -35.55 -10.25
C LYS A 358 3.04 -34.19 -10.69
N LEU A 359 4.22 -34.18 -11.30
CA LEU A 359 4.81 -33.04 -11.99
C LEU A 359 4.88 -33.32 -13.49
N VAL A 360 4.51 -32.36 -14.32
CA VAL A 360 4.66 -32.41 -15.78
C VAL A 360 5.74 -31.41 -16.19
N VAL A 361 6.78 -31.88 -16.88
CA VAL A 361 7.84 -31.03 -17.44
C VAL A 361 7.65 -30.93 -18.95
N GLN A 362 7.76 -29.72 -19.52
CA GLN A 362 7.56 -29.43 -20.94
C GLN A 362 8.81 -28.94 -21.65
#